data_AF-A0A4R0D4Y2-F1
#
_entry.id   AF-A0A4R0D4Y2-F1
#
_cell.length_a   1.000
_cell.length_b   1.000
_cell.length_c   1.000
_cell.angle_alpha   90.00
_cell.angle_beta   90.00
_cell.angle_gamma   90.00
#
_symmetry.space_group_name_H-M   'P 1'
#
loop_
_entity.id
_entity.type
_entity.pdbx_description
1 polymer ?
#
loop_
_entity_poly.entity_id
_entity_poly.type
_entity_poly.pdbx_seq_one_letter_code
_entity_poly.pdbx_strand_id
1 'polypeptide(L)'
;MGFFRNNRTVQSIALLMIAIVSVQASASLAKILFASFPVLSISALRLFLGFALLAVFFQIWRVTWQQIRWASILGYGLALAGMNALFYLSLSRLPLGIAVSFEFIGPLSVALLHAKHRYDLIWVGLAIVGLLLLFPWNQTQQALDPVGIFLAIGAGACWAVYILTGNRPSGISGNHTVCLGMLIGSCVLLPMALWIGTPIKVLELPYLLYFIGLAFLASALPFSLEMVALRHLSPLLFGTLTSLEPAFAALSGVLFLSEHLLWTQWFALATIMIASIGCTFTTQLGKQKIEQQLNSLKQNQA
;
A
#
# COMPACT_ATOMS: atom_id res chain seq x y z
N MET A 1 23.73 13.75 24.71
CA MET A 1 22.30 13.92 24.30
C MET A 1 21.88 13.02 23.11
N GLY A 2 22.53 11.86 22.89
CA GLY A 2 22.22 10.96 21.75
C GLY A 2 21.35 9.74 22.08
N PHE A 3 21.27 9.33 23.36
CA PHE A 3 20.64 8.07 23.74
C PHE A 3 19.11 8.10 23.74
N PHE A 4 18.49 9.22 24.14
CA PHE A 4 17.03 9.38 24.16
C PHE A 4 16.39 9.51 22.77
N ARG A 5 17.17 9.91 21.74
CA ARG A 5 16.70 9.96 20.35
C ARG A 5 16.62 8.56 19.73
N ASN A 6 17.44 7.63 20.23
CA ASN A 6 17.49 6.25 19.74
C ASN A 6 16.23 5.46 20.13
N ASN A 7 15.74 5.60 21.37
CA ASN A 7 14.52 4.91 21.82
C ASN A 7 13.28 5.31 21.01
N ARG A 8 13.11 6.60 20.69
CA ARG A 8 11.96 7.06 19.87
C ARG A 8 12.03 6.56 18.43
N THR A 9 13.24 6.44 17.88
CA THR A 9 13.44 5.91 16.52
C THR A 9 13.14 4.43 16.48
N VAL A 10 13.67 3.64 17.43
CA VAL A 10 13.40 2.20 17.55
C VAL A 10 11.91 1.94 17.78
N GLN A 11 11.25 2.73 18.64
CA GLN A 11 9.80 2.66 18.82
C GLN A 11 9.06 2.94 17.51
N SER A 12 9.46 3.95 16.76
CA SER A 12 8.81 4.30 15.48
C SER A 12 9.01 3.24 14.41
N ILE A 13 10.18 2.61 14.37
CA ILE A 13 10.44 1.42 13.52
C ILE A 13 9.48 0.30 13.93
N ALA A 14 9.40 -0.03 15.21
CA ALA A 14 8.50 -1.08 15.70
C ALA A 14 7.02 -0.79 15.36
N LEU A 15 6.57 0.45 15.54
CA LEU A 15 5.20 0.86 15.18
C LEU A 15 4.95 0.70 13.68
N LEU A 16 5.90 1.07 12.83
CA LEU A 16 5.77 0.88 11.37
C LEU A 16 5.75 -0.61 10.99
N MET A 17 6.57 -1.45 11.62
CA MET A 17 6.55 -2.89 11.39
C MET A 17 5.21 -3.51 11.81
N ILE A 18 4.65 -3.07 12.95
CA ILE A 18 3.32 -3.50 13.39
C ILE A 18 2.25 -3.05 12.39
N ALA A 19 2.36 -1.84 11.84
CA ALA A 19 1.45 -1.35 10.80
C ALA A 19 1.48 -2.25 9.56
N ILE A 20 2.68 -2.56 9.04
CA ILE A 20 2.87 -3.43 7.87
C ILE A 20 2.29 -4.82 8.14
N VAL A 21 2.65 -5.44 9.28
CA VAL A 21 2.11 -6.75 9.66
C VAL A 21 0.59 -6.73 9.77
N SER A 22 0.01 -5.65 10.31
CA SER A 22 -1.43 -5.49 10.47
C SER A 22 -2.15 -5.40 9.12
N VAL A 23 -1.62 -4.64 8.16
CA VAL A 23 -2.16 -4.56 6.80
C VAL A 23 -2.10 -5.91 6.10
N GLN A 24 -0.95 -6.60 6.17
CA GLN A 24 -0.79 -7.89 5.51
C GLN A 24 -1.64 -8.99 6.15
N ALA A 25 -1.75 -9.01 7.49
CA ALA A 25 -2.66 -9.91 8.20
C ALA A 25 -4.12 -9.63 7.81
N SER A 26 -4.51 -8.36 7.68
CA SER A 26 -5.84 -8.01 7.18
C SER A 26 -6.07 -8.53 5.76
N ALA A 27 -5.13 -8.35 4.84
CA ALA A 27 -5.24 -8.89 3.47
C ALA A 27 -5.43 -10.42 3.46
N SER A 28 -4.68 -11.15 4.29
CA SER A 28 -4.83 -12.60 4.45
C SER A 28 -6.20 -12.99 4.99
N LEU A 29 -6.68 -12.32 6.05
CA LEU A 29 -8.01 -12.53 6.61
C LEU A 29 -9.10 -12.24 5.56
N ALA A 30 -8.93 -11.18 4.77
CA ALA A 30 -9.86 -10.85 3.69
C ALA A 30 -9.95 -11.98 2.67
N LYS A 31 -8.81 -12.58 2.32
CA LYS A 31 -8.73 -13.67 1.35
C LYS A 31 -9.44 -14.94 1.85
N ILE A 32 -9.45 -15.21 3.16
CA ILE A 32 -10.26 -16.30 3.74
C ILE A 32 -11.76 -16.06 3.48
N LEU A 33 -12.23 -14.81 3.54
CA LEU A 33 -13.63 -14.47 3.27
C LEU A 33 -14.02 -14.64 1.80
N PHE A 34 -13.07 -14.75 0.85
CA PHE A 34 -13.38 -14.93 -0.58
C PHE A 34 -14.12 -16.23 -0.87
N ALA A 35 -14.01 -17.23 0.02
CA ALA A 35 -14.76 -18.48 -0.09
C ALA A 35 -16.27 -18.31 0.20
N SER A 36 -16.65 -17.25 0.93
CA SER A 36 -18.03 -17.05 1.42
C SER A 36 -18.70 -15.80 0.83
N PHE A 37 -17.93 -14.84 0.35
CA PHE A 37 -18.45 -13.55 -0.12
C PHE A 37 -17.80 -13.14 -1.43
N PRO A 38 -18.52 -12.40 -2.30
CA PRO A 38 -17.93 -11.82 -3.49
C PRO A 38 -16.77 -10.89 -3.13
N VAL A 39 -15.67 -11.03 -3.87
CA VAL A 39 -14.41 -10.30 -3.65
C VAL A 39 -14.62 -8.79 -3.63
N LEU A 40 -15.47 -8.27 -4.54
CA LEU A 40 -15.77 -6.85 -4.62
C LEU A 40 -16.60 -6.35 -3.44
N SER A 41 -17.48 -7.19 -2.87
CA SER A 41 -18.26 -6.84 -1.68
C SER A 41 -17.37 -6.65 -0.46
N ILE A 42 -16.36 -7.52 -0.30
CA ILE A 42 -15.38 -7.41 0.79
C ILE A 42 -14.58 -6.12 0.63
N SER A 43 -14.12 -5.83 -0.59
CA SER A 43 -13.38 -4.60 -0.89
C SER A 43 -14.21 -3.34 -0.65
N ALA A 44 -15.48 -3.32 -1.09
CA ALA A 44 -16.40 -2.21 -0.87
C ALA A 44 -16.67 -1.97 0.63
N LEU A 45 -16.97 -3.04 1.37
CA LEU A 45 -17.27 -2.94 2.79
C LEU A 45 -16.04 -2.53 3.60
N ARG A 46 -14.85 -2.98 3.21
CA ARG A 46 -13.58 -2.53 3.80
C ARG A 46 -13.38 -1.03 3.64
N LEU A 47 -13.62 -0.48 2.44
CA LEU A 47 -13.53 0.97 2.21
C LEU A 47 -14.60 1.74 3.00
N PHE A 48 -15.84 1.23 3.03
CA PHE A 48 -16.93 1.86 3.77
C PHE A 48 -16.67 1.90 5.29
N LEU A 49 -16.35 0.75 5.88
CA LEU A 49 -16.06 0.65 7.32
C LEU A 49 -14.75 1.36 7.67
N GLY A 50 -13.74 1.29 6.79
CA GLY A 50 -12.49 2.03 6.95
C GLY A 50 -12.74 3.54 6.97
N PHE A 51 -13.57 4.05 6.04
CA PHE A 51 -14.04 5.43 6.07
C PHE A 51 -14.77 5.75 7.39
N ALA A 52 -15.73 4.93 7.81
CA ALA A 52 -16.49 5.18 9.04
C ALA A 52 -15.57 5.26 10.28
N LEU A 53 -14.61 4.33 10.41
CA LEU A 53 -13.63 4.32 11.50
C LEU A 53 -12.73 5.56 11.45
N LEU A 54 -12.19 5.90 10.28
CA LEU A 54 -11.32 7.07 10.12
C LEU A 54 -12.10 8.38 10.30
N ALA A 55 -13.37 8.45 9.88
CA ALA A 55 -14.23 9.61 10.04
C ALA A 55 -14.46 9.94 11.51
N VAL A 56 -14.68 8.91 12.34
CA VAL A 56 -14.80 9.04 13.80
C VAL A 56 -13.46 9.42 14.40
N PHE A 57 -12.38 8.71 14.06
CA PHE A 57 -11.07 8.92 14.65
C PHE A 57 -10.47 10.29 14.33
N PHE A 58 -10.56 10.73 13.07
CA PHE A 58 -10.07 12.04 12.64
C PHE A 58 -11.10 13.15 12.73
N GLN A 59 -12.32 12.88 13.22
CA GLN A 59 -13.39 13.87 13.39
C GLN A 59 -13.64 14.67 12.11
N ILE A 60 -13.95 13.97 11.01
CA ILE A 60 -14.08 14.58 9.66
C ILE A 60 -15.08 15.76 9.61
N TRP A 61 -16.05 15.78 10.53
CA TRP A 61 -17.02 16.87 10.71
C TRP A 61 -16.40 18.22 11.11
N ARG A 62 -15.12 18.27 11.51
CA ARG A 62 -14.40 19.52 11.81
C ARG A 62 -13.67 20.11 10.61
N VAL A 63 -13.75 19.50 9.43
CA VAL A 63 -13.06 19.97 8.23
C VAL A 63 -13.73 21.22 7.66
N THR A 64 -12.92 22.20 7.26
CA THR A 64 -13.38 23.39 6.52
C THR A 64 -13.59 23.03 5.05
N TRP A 65 -14.84 22.73 4.70
CA TRP A 65 -15.24 22.28 3.35
C TRP A 65 -14.92 23.27 2.22
N GLN A 66 -14.76 24.57 2.53
CA GLN A 66 -14.52 25.63 1.55
C GLN A 66 -13.13 25.57 0.90
N GLN A 67 -12.15 24.91 1.53
CA GLN A 67 -10.78 24.83 1.02
C GLN A 67 -10.53 23.56 0.18
N ILE A 68 -11.53 22.68 0.09
CA ILE A 68 -11.40 21.37 -0.53
C ILE A 68 -11.27 21.49 -2.05
N ARG A 69 -10.16 20.97 -2.58
CA ARG A 69 -9.96 20.80 -4.02
C ARG A 69 -10.50 19.44 -4.46
N TRP A 70 -11.79 19.40 -4.77
CA TRP A 70 -12.52 18.18 -5.14
C TRP A 70 -11.88 17.39 -6.28
N ALA A 71 -11.27 18.05 -7.27
CA ALA A 71 -10.58 17.37 -8.36
C ALA A 71 -9.44 16.45 -7.87
N SER A 72 -8.64 16.91 -6.89
CA SER A 72 -7.56 16.11 -6.30
C SER A 72 -8.11 14.93 -5.49
N ILE A 73 -9.19 15.17 -4.71
CA ILE A 73 -9.79 14.14 -3.86
C ILE A 73 -10.53 13.08 -4.69
N LEU A 74 -11.24 13.49 -5.75
CA LEU A 74 -11.90 12.57 -6.69
C LEU A 74 -10.88 11.70 -7.40
N GLY A 75 -9.79 12.28 -7.92
CA GLY A 75 -8.71 11.51 -8.54
C GLY A 75 -8.08 10.51 -7.57
N TYR A 76 -7.84 10.94 -6.33
CA TYR A 76 -7.30 10.09 -5.27
C TYR A 76 -8.26 8.95 -4.88
N GLY A 77 -9.54 9.25 -4.68
CA GLY A 77 -10.57 8.27 -4.31
C GLY A 77 -10.88 7.25 -5.41
N LEU A 78 -10.93 7.70 -6.68
CA LEU A 78 -11.09 6.81 -7.83
C LEU A 78 -9.90 5.88 -8.00
N ALA A 79 -8.68 6.41 -7.87
CA ALA A 79 -7.47 5.60 -7.90
C ALA A 79 -7.45 4.58 -6.74
N LEU A 80 -7.84 5.01 -5.54
CA LEU A 80 -7.92 4.14 -4.36
C LEU A 80 -8.95 3.01 -4.53
N ALA A 81 -10.13 3.29 -5.10
CA ALA A 81 -11.14 2.28 -5.41
C ALA A 81 -10.65 1.30 -6.48
N GLY A 82 -10.08 1.80 -7.57
CA GLY A 82 -9.53 0.97 -8.64
C GLY A 82 -8.43 0.05 -8.13
N MET A 83 -7.47 0.60 -7.39
CA MET A 83 -6.39 -0.14 -6.73
C MET A 83 -6.96 -1.27 -5.86
N ASN A 84 -7.92 -0.94 -4.99
CA ASN A 84 -8.51 -1.92 -4.07
C ASN A 84 -9.31 -3.02 -4.76
N ALA A 85 -10.12 -2.67 -5.76
CA ALA A 85 -10.89 -3.65 -6.50
C ALA A 85 -9.97 -4.61 -7.28
N LEU A 86 -9.02 -4.06 -8.03
CA LEU A 86 -8.08 -4.84 -8.83
C LEU A 86 -7.17 -5.71 -7.97
N PHE A 87 -6.66 -5.17 -6.85
CA PHE A 87 -5.83 -5.94 -5.92
C PHE A 87 -6.60 -7.13 -5.34
N TYR A 88 -7.81 -6.91 -4.84
CA TYR A 88 -8.63 -7.99 -4.28
C TYR A 88 -8.99 -9.05 -5.33
N LEU A 89 -9.32 -8.62 -6.56
CA LEU A 89 -9.54 -9.55 -7.67
C LEU A 89 -8.26 -10.33 -8.02
N SER A 90 -7.09 -9.71 -7.96
CA SER A 90 -5.81 -10.42 -8.16
C SER A 90 -5.55 -11.45 -7.06
N LEU A 91 -5.87 -11.13 -5.80
CA LEU A 91 -5.71 -12.04 -4.65
C LEU A 91 -6.60 -13.27 -4.73
N SER A 92 -7.74 -13.20 -5.43
CA SER A 92 -8.58 -14.37 -5.67
C SER A 92 -7.94 -15.41 -6.61
N ARG A 93 -6.88 -15.01 -7.33
CA ARG A 93 -6.20 -15.82 -8.36
C ARG A 93 -4.73 -16.11 -8.03
N LEU A 94 -4.08 -15.21 -7.29
CA LEU A 94 -2.66 -15.28 -6.96
C LEU A 94 -2.42 -15.45 -5.47
N PRO A 95 -1.33 -16.13 -5.07
CA PRO A 95 -0.81 -16.07 -3.71
C PRO A 95 -0.55 -14.62 -3.26
N LEU A 96 -0.76 -14.33 -1.98
CA LEU A 96 -0.74 -12.98 -1.43
C LEU A 96 0.62 -12.29 -1.66
N GLY A 97 1.72 -12.99 -1.40
CA GLY A 97 3.07 -12.46 -1.61
C GLY A 97 3.35 -12.09 -3.07
N ILE A 98 2.86 -12.90 -4.01
CA ILE A 98 3.05 -12.68 -5.45
C ILE A 98 2.22 -11.50 -5.93
N ALA A 99 0.95 -11.42 -5.50
CA ALA A 99 0.06 -10.31 -5.84
C ALA A 99 0.64 -8.96 -5.38
N VAL A 100 1.08 -8.88 -4.12
CA VAL A 100 1.69 -7.66 -3.56
C VAL A 100 2.97 -7.30 -4.30
N SER A 101 3.77 -8.28 -4.73
CA SER A 101 5.00 -8.01 -5.51
C SER A 101 4.72 -7.34 -6.84
N PHE A 102 3.69 -7.81 -7.57
CA PHE A 102 3.26 -7.19 -8.83
C PHE A 102 2.63 -5.81 -8.60
N GLU A 103 1.85 -5.64 -7.53
CA GLU A 103 1.28 -4.35 -7.17
C GLU A 103 2.37 -3.32 -6.81
N PHE A 104 3.46 -3.77 -6.17
CA PHE A 104 4.60 -2.95 -5.77
C PHE A 104 5.39 -2.33 -6.94
N ILE A 105 5.13 -2.79 -8.18
CA ILE A 105 5.62 -2.13 -9.40
C ILE A 105 5.13 -0.67 -9.49
N GLY A 106 3.95 -0.37 -8.94
CA GLY A 106 3.38 0.98 -8.93
C GLY A 106 4.29 2.01 -8.25
N PRO A 107 4.54 1.90 -6.93
CA PRO A 107 5.45 2.77 -6.20
C PRO A 107 6.85 2.80 -6.79
N LEU A 108 7.36 1.63 -7.23
CA LEU A 108 8.67 1.55 -7.87
C LEU A 108 8.72 2.41 -9.14
N SER A 109 7.69 2.35 -9.98
CA SER A 109 7.58 3.17 -11.19
C SER A 109 7.55 4.66 -10.86
N VAL A 110 6.81 5.06 -9.81
CA VAL A 110 6.77 6.47 -9.36
C VAL A 110 8.13 6.91 -8.83
N ALA A 111 8.83 6.08 -8.07
CA ALA A 111 10.18 6.37 -7.58
C ALA A 111 11.13 6.61 -8.76
N LEU A 112 11.07 5.75 -9.78
CA LEU A 112 11.89 5.84 -10.99
C LEU A 112 11.61 7.08 -11.84
N LEU A 113 10.35 7.51 -11.95
CA LEU A 113 10.00 8.76 -12.65
C LEU A 113 10.64 10.00 -12.00
N HIS A 114 10.89 9.96 -10.70
CA HIS A 114 11.58 11.04 -9.98
C HIS A 114 13.10 10.82 -9.89
N ALA A 115 13.58 9.67 -10.33
CA ALA A 115 14.97 9.28 -10.25
C ALA A 115 15.75 9.90 -11.41
N LYS A 116 16.86 10.59 -11.09
CA LYS A 116 17.66 11.36 -12.03
C LYS A 116 19.07 10.79 -12.25
N HIS A 117 19.40 9.65 -11.63
CA HIS A 117 20.73 9.09 -11.65
C HIS A 117 20.82 7.81 -12.50
N ARG A 118 21.97 7.61 -13.16
CA ARG A 118 22.23 6.40 -13.97
C ARG A 118 22.19 5.11 -13.16
N TYR A 119 22.47 5.17 -11.86
CA TYR A 119 22.38 4.02 -10.95
C TYR A 119 20.95 3.54 -10.75
N ASP A 120 19.95 4.39 -11.00
CA ASP A 120 18.54 4.02 -10.87
C ASP A 120 18.16 2.92 -11.89
N LEU A 121 18.81 2.92 -13.06
CA LEU A 121 18.63 1.88 -14.10
C LEU A 121 19.09 0.49 -13.64
N ILE A 122 20.11 0.41 -12.78
CA ILE A 122 20.57 -0.87 -12.22
C ILE A 122 19.49 -1.45 -11.31
N TRP A 123 18.87 -0.60 -10.49
CA TRP A 123 17.77 -1.01 -9.62
C TRP A 123 16.53 -1.42 -10.41
N VAL A 124 16.23 -0.75 -11.54
CA VAL A 124 15.18 -1.21 -12.46
C VAL A 124 15.48 -2.60 -13.00
N GLY A 125 16.70 -2.82 -13.49
CA GLY A 125 17.12 -4.13 -13.99
C GLY A 125 16.98 -5.22 -12.93
N LEU A 126 17.39 -4.92 -11.69
CA LEU A 126 17.25 -5.84 -10.58
C LEU A 126 15.78 -6.15 -10.23
N ALA A 127 14.91 -5.14 -10.25
CA ALA A 127 13.48 -5.34 -10.03
C ALA A 127 12.83 -6.18 -11.15
N ILE A 128 13.21 -5.95 -12.42
CA ILE A 128 12.75 -6.75 -13.55
C ILE A 128 13.20 -8.21 -13.38
N VAL A 129 14.46 -8.44 -12.99
CA VAL A 129 14.96 -9.79 -12.70
C VAL A 129 14.18 -10.43 -11.57
N GLY A 130 13.95 -9.71 -10.47
CA GLY A 130 13.11 -10.18 -9.37
C GLY A 130 11.70 -10.56 -9.83
N LEU A 131 11.09 -9.75 -10.70
CA LEU A 131 9.76 -10.03 -11.24
C LEU A 131 9.74 -11.26 -12.15
N LEU A 132 10.76 -11.44 -13.00
CA LEU A 132 10.91 -12.61 -13.84
C LEU A 132 11.09 -13.89 -13.00
N LEU A 133 11.79 -13.80 -11.87
CA LEU A 133 11.98 -14.91 -10.94
C LEU A 133 10.69 -15.33 -10.19
N LEU A 134 9.64 -14.50 -10.18
CA LEU A 134 8.34 -14.90 -9.62
C LEU A 134 7.68 -15.99 -10.47
N PHE A 135 7.98 -16.06 -11.77
CA PHE A 135 7.42 -17.07 -12.65
C PHE A 135 8.04 -18.45 -12.33
N PRO A 136 7.22 -19.49 -12.14
CA PRO A 136 7.70 -20.83 -11.84
C PRO A 136 8.31 -21.48 -13.09
N TRP A 137 9.56 -21.14 -13.42
CA TRP A 137 10.23 -21.57 -14.65
C TRP A 137 10.52 -23.08 -14.70
N ASN A 138 10.68 -23.72 -13.53
CA ASN A 138 11.18 -25.10 -13.41
C ASN A 138 10.22 -26.07 -12.69
N GLN A 139 8.99 -25.67 -12.34
CA GLN A 139 8.07 -26.54 -11.58
C GLN A 139 6.66 -26.51 -12.18
N THR A 140 6.30 -27.63 -12.80
CA THR A 140 5.14 -27.86 -13.69
C THR A 140 3.77 -27.92 -13.01
N GLN A 141 3.61 -27.50 -11.75
CA GLN A 141 2.37 -27.78 -10.98
C GLN A 141 1.45 -26.58 -10.72
N GLN A 142 1.88 -25.33 -10.91
CA GLN A 142 1.02 -24.16 -10.72
C GLN A 142 1.43 -23.01 -11.66
N ALA A 143 0.89 -22.98 -12.87
CA ALA A 143 1.00 -21.80 -13.71
C ALA A 143 0.30 -20.62 -13.01
N LEU A 144 0.99 -19.48 -12.90
CA LEU A 144 0.37 -18.26 -12.39
C LEU A 144 -0.71 -17.81 -13.37
N ASP A 145 -1.90 -17.50 -12.86
CA ASP A 145 -3.00 -17.00 -13.67
C ASP A 145 -2.61 -15.64 -14.30
N PRO A 146 -2.48 -15.54 -15.64
CA PRO A 146 -2.11 -14.29 -16.30
C PRO A 146 -3.11 -13.16 -16.03
N VAL A 147 -4.39 -13.50 -15.82
CA VAL A 147 -5.43 -12.52 -15.48
C VAL A 147 -5.15 -11.92 -14.10
N GLY A 148 -4.75 -12.75 -13.13
CA GLY A 148 -4.34 -12.30 -11.80
C GLY A 148 -3.15 -11.34 -11.86
N ILE A 149 -2.16 -11.64 -12.71
CA ILE A 149 -0.98 -10.78 -12.90
C ILE A 149 -1.39 -9.43 -13.49
N PHE A 150 -2.22 -9.44 -14.54
CA PHE A 150 -2.70 -8.20 -15.17
C PHE A 150 -3.50 -7.34 -14.19
N LEU A 151 -4.33 -7.96 -13.35
CA LEU A 151 -5.07 -7.28 -12.29
C LEU A 151 -4.14 -6.68 -11.24
N ALA A 152 -3.10 -7.39 -10.80
CA ALA A 152 -2.14 -6.89 -9.82
C ALA A 152 -1.30 -5.72 -10.37
N ILE A 153 -0.85 -5.80 -11.63
CA ILE A 153 -0.17 -4.69 -12.31
C ILE A 153 -1.12 -3.50 -12.48
N GLY A 154 -2.38 -3.76 -12.84
CA GLY A 154 -3.42 -2.73 -12.90
C GLY A 154 -3.64 -2.04 -11.55
N ALA A 155 -3.64 -2.81 -10.45
CA ALA A 155 -3.68 -2.27 -9.10
C ALA A 155 -2.45 -1.38 -8.82
N GLY A 156 -1.25 -1.82 -9.19
CA GLY A 156 -0.03 -1.02 -9.10
C GLY A 156 -0.08 0.27 -9.91
N ALA A 157 -0.68 0.25 -11.11
CA ALA A 157 -0.89 1.46 -11.91
C ALA A 157 -1.85 2.44 -11.21
N CYS A 158 -2.95 1.94 -10.65
CA CYS A 158 -3.84 2.75 -9.82
C CYS A 158 -3.12 3.29 -8.58
N TRP A 159 -2.25 2.50 -7.95
CA TRP A 159 -1.45 2.93 -6.81
C TRP A 159 -0.49 4.07 -7.18
N ALA A 160 0.14 3.99 -8.36
CA ALA A 160 0.98 5.08 -8.88
C ALA A 160 0.18 6.37 -9.06
N VAL A 161 -1.02 6.30 -9.64
CA VAL A 161 -1.94 7.45 -9.77
C VAL A 161 -2.35 7.98 -8.39
N TYR A 162 -2.64 7.10 -7.45
CA TYR A 162 -2.93 7.43 -6.06
C TYR A 162 -1.78 8.22 -5.40
N ILE A 163 -0.52 7.79 -5.59
CA ILE A 163 0.65 8.51 -5.04
C ILE A 163 0.76 9.91 -5.67
N LEU A 164 0.61 10.00 -7.00
CA LEU A 164 0.71 11.28 -7.72
C LEU A 164 -0.43 12.25 -7.37
N THR A 165 -1.65 11.75 -7.17
CA THR A 165 -2.81 12.56 -6.76
C THR A 165 -2.75 12.93 -5.29
N GLY A 166 -2.23 12.05 -4.42
CA GLY A 166 -2.02 12.32 -3.00
C GLY A 166 -0.98 13.41 -2.73
N ASN A 167 0.01 13.58 -3.62
CA ASN A 167 0.98 14.67 -3.54
C ASN A 167 0.41 16.03 -4.01
N ARG A 168 -0.76 16.06 -4.65
CA ARG A 168 -1.38 17.33 -5.06
C ARG A 168 -2.03 17.99 -3.85
N PRO A 169 -1.95 19.34 -3.72
CA PRO A 169 -2.66 20.05 -2.67
C PRO A 169 -4.15 19.72 -2.74
N SER A 170 -4.68 19.09 -1.68
CA SER A 170 -6.11 18.84 -1.50
C SER A 170 -6.80 20.00 -0.77
N GLY A 171 -6.01 20.92 -0.19
CA GLY A 171 -6.48 22.04 0.62
C GLY A 171 -6.89 21.66 2.05
N ILE A 172 -6.67 20.41 2.44
CA ILE A 172 -6.94 19.86 3.77
C ILE A 172 -5.76 19.00 4.23
N SER A 173 -5.78 18.55 5.49
CA SER A 173 -4.74 17.65 5.99
C SER A 173 -4.71 16.32 5.20
N GLY A 174 -3.54 15.68 5.13
CA GLY A 174 -3.37 14.39 4.46
C GLY A 174 -4.35 13.33 4.99
N ASN A 175 -4.56 13.28 6.30
CA ASN A 175 -5.47 12.34 6.95
C ASN A 175 -6.92 12.52 6.49
N HIS A 176 -7.39 13.77 6.36
CA HIS A 176 -8.73 14.04 5.86
C HIS A 176 -8.85 13.71 4.35
N THR A 177 -7.76 13.86 3.60
CA THR A 177 -7.70 13.46 2.18
C THR A 177 -7.88 11.95 2.04
N VAL A 178 -7.16 11.17 2.86
CA VAL A 178 -7.30 9.71 2.92
C VAL A 178 -8.74 9.31 3.26
N CYS A 179 -9.30 9.92 4.31
CA CYS A 179 -10.66 9.65 4.77
C CYS A 179 -11.69 9.92 3.66
N LEU A 180 -11.64 11.08 3.00
CA LEU A 180 -12.54 11.42 1.90
C LEU A 180 -12.30 10.55 0.66
N GLY A 181 -11.05 10.16 0.41
CA GLY A 181 -10.71 9.19 -0.64
C GLY A 181 -11.38 7.84 -0.41
N MET A 182 -11.38 7.33 0.82
CA MET A 182 -12.08 6.10 1.19
C MET A 182 -13.60 6.24 1.03
N LEU A 183 -14.17 7.40 1.36
CA LEU A 183 -15.59 7.68 1.11
C LEU A 183 -15.93 7.60 -0.38
N ILE A 184 -15.17 8.30 -1.23
CA ILE A 184 -15.38 8.28 -2.68
C ILE A 184 -15.20 6.86 -3.22
N GLY A 185 -14.15 6.17 -2.79
CA GLY A 185 -13.90 4.80 -3.23
C GLY A 185 -15.02 3.84 -2.80
N SER A 186 -15.55 4.01 -1.59
CA SER A 186 -16.73 3.31 -1.10
C SER A 186 -17.96 3.61 -1.95
N CYS A 187 -18.22 4.88 -2.29
CA CYS A 187 -19.33 5.26 -3.16
C CYS A 187 -19.23 4.67 -4.58
N VAL A 188 -18.02 4.37 -5.06
CA VAL A 188 -17.81 3.72 -6.36
C VAL A 188 -18.00 2.21 -6.27
N LEU A 189 -17.47 1.56 -5.23
CA LEU A 189 -17.50 0.11 -5.10
C LEU A 189 -18.81 -0.44 -4.52
N LEU A 190 -19.49 0.31 -3.64
CA LEU A 190 -20.76 -0.13 -3.04
C LEU A 190 -21.85 -0.43 -4.10
N PRO A 191 -22.13 0.45 -5.09
CA PRO A 191 -23.08 0.14 -6.14
C PRO A 191 -22.71 -1.11 -6.93
N MET A 192 -21.42 -1.29 -7.25
CA MET A 192 -20.95 -2.48 -7.96
C MET A 192 -21.12 -3.75 -7.10
N ALA A 193 -20.80 -3.68 -5.82
CA ALA A 193 -20.99 -4.78 -4.88
C ALA A 193 -22.47 -5.15 -4.72
N LEU A 194 -23.37 -4.16 -4.64
CA LEU A 194 -24.81 -4.39 -4.59
C LEU A 194 -25.32 -5.02 -5.88
N TRP A 195 -24.83 -4.56 -7.04
CA TRP A 195 -25.21 -5.09 -8.35
C TRP A 195 -24.79 -6.55 -8.56
N ILE A 196 -23.62 -6.94 -8.03
CA ILE A 196 -23.12 -8.32 -8.06
C ILE A 196 -23.92 -9.25 -7.14
N GLY A 197 -24.77 -8.70 -6.25
CA GLY A 197 -25.57 -9.48 -5.31
C GLY A 197 -24.84 -9.74 -4.00
N THR A 198 -24.39 -8.68 -3.32
CA THR A 198 -23.82 -8.82 -1.96
C THR A 198 -24.81 -9.55 -1.04
N PRO A 199 -24.44 -10.68 -0.45
CA PRO A 199 -25.37 -11.47 0.34
C PRO A 199 -25.72 -10.73 1.63
N ILE A 200 -27.00 -10.79 2.03
CA ILE A 200 -27.50 -10.19 3.28
C ILE A 200 -26.74 -10.72 4.51
N LYS A 201 -26.18 -11.94 4.40
CA LYS A 201 -25.28 -12.58 5.39
C LYS A 201 -24.14 -11.69 5.87
N VAL A 202 -23.72 -10.70 5.06
CA VAL A 202 -22.72 -9.69 5.46
C VAL A 202 -23.15 -8.90 6.71
N LEU A 203 -24.45 -8.70 6.91
CA LEU A 203 -25.01 -7.97 8.06
C LEU A 203 -25.19 -8.86 9.30
N GLU A 204 -24.99 -10.18 9.19
CA GLU A 204 -25.03 -11.05 10.36
C GLU A 204 -23.89 -10.68 11.33
N LEU A 205 -24.23 -10.65 12.61
CA LEU A 205 -23.38 -10.19 13.72
C LEU A 205 -21.94 -10.75 13.69
N PRO A 206 -21.70 -12.06 13.46
CA PRO A 206 -20.34 -12.57 13.41
C PRO A 206 -19.54 -11.98 12.23
N TYR A 207 -20.13 -11.95 11.02
CA TYR A 207 -19.43 -11.44 9.84
C TYR A 207 -19.22 -9.93 9.90
N LEU A 208 -20.20 -9.19 10.42
CA LEU A 208 -20.06 -7.75 10.61
C LEU A 208 -18.88 -7.43 11.52
N LEU A 209 -18.70 -8.16 12.63
CA LEU A 209 -17.55 -7.99 13.52
C LEU A 209 -16.23 -8.33 12.82
N TYR A 210 -16.21 -9.39 12.01
CA TYR A 210 -15.05 -9.73 11.18
C TYR A 210 -14.70 -8.60 10.20
N PHE A 211 -15.69 -8.02 9.51
CA PHE A 211 -15.46 -6.91 8.59
C PHE A 211 -15.01 -5.62 9.29
N ILE A 212 -15.52 -5.35 10.50
CA ILE A 212 -15.04 -4.25 11.33
C ILE A 212 -13.58 -4.47 11.74
N GLY A 213 -13.25 -5.68 12.22
CA GLY A 213 -11.88 -6.06 12.57
C GLY A 213 -10.93 -5.96 11.36
N LEU A 214 -11.39 -6.42 10.19
CA LEU A 214 -10.67 -6.32 8.93
C LEU A 214 -10.38 -4.86 8.56
N ALA A 215 -11.40 -4.00 8.59
CA ALA A 215 -11.28 -2.58 8.26
C ALA A 215 -10.40 -1.84 9.28
N PHE A 216 -10.47 -2.21 10.55
CA PHE A 216 -9.63 -1.66 11.62
C PHE A 216 -8.16 -2.01 11.41
N LEU A 217 -7.84 -3.29 11.18
CA LEU A 217 -6.48 -3.78 10.91
C LEU A 217 -5.93 -3.27 9.58
N ALA A 218 -6.78 -3.01 8.58
CA ALA A 218 -6.32 -2.51 7.28
C ALA A 218 -6.14 -0.98 7.23
N SER A 219 -6.82 -0.24 8.12
CA SER A 219 -6.95 1.22 7.98
C SER A 219 -6.67 1.93 9.29
N ALA A 220 -7.56 1.84 10.27
CA ALA A 220 -7.51 2.69 11.47
C ALA A 220 -6.20 2.50 12.27
N LEU A 221 -5.79 1.24 12.48
CA LEU A 221 -4.56 0.92 13.19
C LEU A 221 -3.32 1.30 12.36
N PRO A 222 -3.13 0.83 11.11
CA PRO A 222 -1.98 1.20 10.28
C PRO A 222 -1.80 2.70 10.12
N PHE A 223 -2.86 3.43 9.76
CA PHE A 223 -2.76 4.89 9.57
C PHE A 223 -2.35 5.62 10.86
N SER A 224 -2.85 5.17 12.01
CA SER A 224 -2.47 5.76 13.30
C SER A 224 -0.99 5.53 13.60
N LEU A 225 -0.51 4.30 13.38
CA LEU A 225 0.89 3.92 13.62
C LEU A 225 1.86 4.58 12.63
N GLU A 226 1.52 4.59 11.35
CA GLU A 226 2.28 5.25 10.29
C GLU A 226 2.40 6.75 10.55
N MET A 227 1.34 7.41 11.01
CA MET A 227 1.39 8.84 11.33
C MET A 227 2.37 9.15 12.46
N VAL A 228 2.43 8.29 13.49
CA VAL A 228 3.43 8.42 14.57
C VAL A 228 4.83 8.15 14.03
N ALA A 229 4.99 7.12 13.19
CA ALA A 229 6.27 6.77 12.60
C ALA A 229 6.82 7.89 11.70
N LEU A 230 5.98 8.51 10.86
CA LEU A 230 6.36 9.61 9.97
C LEU A 230 6.84 10.87 10.69
N ARG A 231 6.41 11.10 11.95
CA ARG A 231 6.89 12.22 12.76
C ARG A 231 8.33 12.05 13.25
N HIS A 232 8.88 10.84 13.18
CA HIS A 232 10.13 10.48 13.82
C HIS A 232 11.13 9.75 12.91
N LEU A 233 10.68 9.15 11.81
CA LEU A 233 11.51 8.49 10.83
C LEU A 233 11.88 9.42 9.68
N SER A 234 13.10 9.25 9.16
CA SER A 234 13.48 9.90 7.91
C SER A 234 12.72 9.27 6.74
N PRO A 235 12.48 10.02 5.64
CA PRO A 235 11.86 9.47 4.43
C PRO A 235 12.60 8.25 3.87
N LEU A 236 13.92 8.19 4.05
CA LEU A 236 14.74 7.05 3.70
C LEU A 236 14.37 5.81 4.52
N LEU A 237 14.36 5.90 5.85
CA LEU A 237 14.04 4.76 6.72
C LEU A 237 12.61 4.28 6.49
N PHE A 238 11.65 5.20 6.36
CA PHE A 238 10.27 4.86 6.07
C PHE A 238 10.16 4.06 4.76
N GLY A 239 10.73 4.58 3.66
CA GLY A 239 10.70 3.90 2.35
C GLY A 239 11.42 2.55 2.34
N THR A 240 12.52 2.40 3.10
CA THR A 240 13.21 1.11 3.22
C THR A 240 12.40 0.08 3.98
N LEU A 241 11.63 0.49 4.99
CA LEU A 241 10.79 -0.42 5.79
C LEU A 241 9.53 -0.82 5.03
N THR A 242 8.87 0.12 4.34
CA THR A 242 7.71 -0.19 3.48
C THR A 242 8.10 -1.07 2.29
N SER A 243 9.36 -1.00 1.83
CA SER A 243 9.87 -1.94 0.82
C SER A 243 9.85 -3.40 1.26
N LEU A 244 9.70 -3.69 2.56
CA LEU A 244 9.60 -5.06 3.08
C LEU A 244 8.17 -5.64 2.98
N GLU A 245 7.17 -4.85 2.59
CA GLU A 245 5.77 -5.27 2.46
C GLU A 245 5.59 -6.60 1.71
N PRO A 246 6.22 -6.84 0.53
CA PRO A 246 6.05 -8.11 -0.18
C PRO A 246 6.50 -9.35 0.62
N ALA A 247 7.53 -9.23 1.46
CA ALA A 247 7.96 -10.33 2.31
C ALA A 247 6.97 -10.61 3.44
N PHE A 248 6.45 -9.56 4.08
CA PHE A 248 5.40 -9.72 5.10
C PHE A 248 4.09 -10.22 4.49
N ALA A 249 3.79 -9.86 3.25
CA ALA A 249 2.68 -10.39 2.48
C ALA A 249 2.83 -11.91 2.28
N ALA A 250 4.00 -12.34 1.82
CA ALA A 250 4.30 -13.76 1.63
C ALA A 250 4.23 -14.52 2.96
N LEU A 251 4.85 -14.02 4.03
CA LEU A 251 4.79 -14.63 5.36
C LEU A 251 3.36 -14.72 5.88
N SER A 252 2.55 -13.67 5.70
CA SER A 252 1.15 -13.69 6.08
C SER A 252 0.36 -14.74 5.28
N GLY A 253 0.62 -14.86 3.97
CA GLY A 253 0.07 -15.90 3.12
C GLY A 253 0.42 -17.32 3.59
N VAL A 254 1.68 -17.56 3.95
CA VAL A 254 2.10 -18.85 4.51
C VAL A 254 1.41 -19.13 5.85
N LEU A 255 1.35 -18.15 6.76
CA LEU A 255 0.85 -18.34 8.12
C LEU A 255 -0.67 -18.47 8.22
N PHE A 256 -1.43 -17.66 7.48
CA PHE A 256 -2.88 -17.58 7.61
C PHE A 256 -3.63 -18.37 6.53
N LEU A 257 -3.04 -18.52 5.34
CA LEU A 257 -3.67 -19.15 4.18
C LEU A 257 -3.02 -20.50 3.82
N SER A 258 -1.96 -20.91 4.53
CA SER A 258 -1.16 -22.11 4.22
C SER A 258 -0.65 -22.11 2.77
N GLU A 259 -0.33 -20.92 2.22
CA GLU A 259 0.21 -20.81 0.87
C GLU A 259 1.64 -21.34 0.82
N HIS A 260 1.95 -22.13 -0.21
CA HIS A 260 3.31 -22.62 -0.46
C HIS A 260 3.96 -21.77 -1.55
N LEU A 261 4.95 -20.97 -1.17
CA LEU A 261 5.81 -20.27 -2.12
C LEU A 261 7.06 -21.10 -2.42
N LEU A 262 7.45 -21.12 -3.69
CA LEU A 262 8.68 -21.74 -4.14
C LEU A 262 9.90 -20.99 -3.61
N TRP A 263 11.02 -21.70 -3.42
CA TRP A 263 12.30 -21.06 -3.10
C TRP A 263 12.68 -19.97 -4.11
N THR A 264 12.38 -20.17 -5.39
CA THR A 264 12.59 -19.14 -6.43
C THR A 264 11.77 -17.89 -6.19
N GLN A 265 10.53 -18.02 -5.70
CA GLN A 265 9.66 -16.89 -5.36
C GLN A 265 10.15 -16.16 -4.11
N TRP A 266 10.73 -16.86 -3.13
CA TRP A 266 11.41 -16.22 -2.00
C TRP A 266 12.64 -15.40 -2.46
N PHE A 267 13.45 -15.95 -3.36
CA PHE A 267 14.56 -15.21 -3.97
C PHE A 267 14.09 -14.02 -4.80
N ALA A 268 12.98 -14.16 -5.54
CA ALA A 268 12.35 -13.08 -6.28
C ALA A 268 11.94 -11.93 -5.35
N LEU A 269 11.24 -12.24 -4.25
CA LEU A 269 10.85 -11.28 -3.22
C LEU A 269 12.08 -10.55 -2.66
N ALA A 270 13.13 -11.30 -2.28
CA ALA A 270 14.37 -10.72 -1.79
C ALA A 270 15.01 -9.76 -2.80
N THR A 271 15.01 -10.14 -4.07
CA THR A 271 15.58 -9.34 -5.16
C THR A 271 14.80 -8.03 -5.37
N ILE A 272 13.45 -8.09 -5.35
CA ILE A 272 12.58 -6.91 -5.47
C ILE A 272 12.78 -5.97 -4.27
N MET A 273 12.88 -6.50 -3.05
CA MET A 273 13.12 -5.70 -1.85
C MET A 273 14.47 -4.98 -1.92
N ILE A 274 15.54 -5.69 -2.31
CA ILE A 274 16.88 -5.09 -2.46
C ILE A 274 16.84 -3.98 -3.52
N ALA A 275 16.14 -4.20 -4.64
CA ALA A 275 15.98 -3.19 -5.68
C ALA A 275 15.25 -1.93 -5.17
N SER A 276 14.15 -2.11 -4.44
CA SER A 276 13.37 -1.00 -3.90
C SER A 276 14.13 -0.21 -2.82
N ILE A 277 14.82 -0.92 -1.92
CA ILE A 277 15.69 -0.33 -0.91
C ILE A 277 16.77 0.50 -1.62
N GLY A 278 17.47 -0.10 -2.59
CA GLY A 278 18.50 0.57 -3.39
C GLY A 278 18.01 1.85 -4.07
N CYS A 279 16.83 1.81 -4.70
CA CYS A 279 16.21 2.97 -5.34
C CYS A 279 15.84 4.07 -4.33
N THR A 280 15.36 3.69 -3.15
CA THR A 280 15.05 4.64 -2.07
C THR A 280 16.32 5.34 -1.57
N PHE A 281 17.40 4.59 -1.39
CA PHE A 281 18.70 5.12 -1.00
C PHE A 281 19.26 6.11 -2.03
N THR A 282 19.28 5.76 -3.33
CA THR A 282 19.83 6.64 -4.37
C THR A 282 19.02 7.92 -4.53
N THR A 283 17.69 7.82 -4.49
CA THR A 283 16.80 8.98 -4.63
C THR A 283 16.96 9.97 -3.48
N GLN A 284 17.06 9.48 -2.24
CA GLN A 284 17.21 10.33 -1.06
C GLN A 284 18.57 11.02 -1.00
N LEU A 285 19.65 10.30 -1.34
CA LEU A 285 20.99 10.90 -1.44
C LEU A 285 21.05 11.99 -2.52
N GLY A 286 20.39 11.77 -3.66
CA GLY A 286 20.27 12.78 -4.72
C GLY A 286 19.56 14.05 -4.24
N LYS A 287 18.44 13.91 -3.53
CA LYS A 287 17.71 15.05 -2.93
C LYS A 287 18.57 15.83 -1.92
N GLN A 288 19.23 15.12 -0.99
CA GLN A 288 20.08 15.77 0.01
C GLN A 288 21.21 16.58 -0.63
N LYS A 289 21.82 16.06 -1.71
CA LYS A 289 22.89 16.76 -2.43
C LYS A 289 22.39 18.05 -3.11
N ILE A 290 21.19 18.02 -3.69
CA ILE A 290 20.56 19.20 -4.31
C ILE A 290 20.22 20.25 -3.24
N GLU A 291 19.67 19.85 -2.10
CA GLU A 291 19.36 20.77 -0.99
C GLU A 291 20.62 21.42 -0.43
N GLN A 292 21.71 20.65 -0.26
CA GLN A 292 23.00 21.19 0.16
C GLN A 292 23.55 22.22 -0.82
N GLN A 293 23.44 21.97 -2.13
CA GLN A 293 23.86 22.92 -3.17
C GLN A 293 23.00 24.19 -3.20
N LEU A 294 21.68 24.07 -3.02
CA LEU A 294 20.79 25.23 -2.94
C LEU A 294 21.10 26.09 -1.71
N ASN A 295 21.39 25.45 -0.58
CA ASN A 295 21.74 26.14 0.65
C ASN A 295 23.10 26.86 0.56
N SER A 296 24.11 26.24 -0.09
CA SER A 296 25.39 26.91 -0.31
C SER A 296 25.29 28.09 -1.28
N LEU A 297 24.45 27.99 -2.32
CA LEU A 297 24.18 29.10 -3.24
C LEU A 297 23.48 30.27 -2.54
N LYS A 298 22.51 29.99 -1.66
CA LYS A 298 21.84 31.02 -0.84
C LYS A 298 22.80 31.69 0.14
N GLN A 299 23.74 30.94 0.73
CA GLN A 299 24.74 31.49 1.64
C GLN A 299 25.78 32.35 0.93
N ASN A 300 26.13 32.05 -0.32
CA ASN A 300 27.05 32.87 -1.12
C ASN A 300 26.40 34.13 -1.71
N GLN A 301 25.08 34.26 -1.65
CA GLN A 301 24.32 35.42 -2.13
C GLN A 301 23.87 36.37 -1.00
N ALA A 302 24.15 36.03 0.26
CA ALA A 302 23.89 36.84 1.46
C ALA A 302 25.18 37.45 1.99
#